data_AF-A0A3D9CBA8-F1
#
_entry.id   AF-A0A3D9CBA8-F1
#
_cell.length_a   1.000
_cell.length_b   1.000
_cell.length_c   1.000
_cell.angle_alpha   90.00
_cell.angle_beta   90.00
_cell.angle_gamma   90.00
#
_symmetry.space_group_name_H-M   'P 1'
#
loop_
_entity.id
_entity.type
_entity.pdbx_description
1 polymer ?
#
loop_
_entity_poly.entity_id
_entity_poly.type
_entity_poly.pdbx_seq_one_letter_code
_entity_poly.pdbx_strand_id
1 'polypeptide(L)'
;MTQAEILTLIDEELFTDNIKTELSEHKIVWTDPSGTENSVSPHQTAINNEGIIAWWQCNEAGKEKVHIRLREKKVITWKPPINTLGQPTFRDGILYFYENYLIIKYKDTHYQRLFIFNIRTLKDEEILINALTIQVKIIGNELFLGGLYQDEEFIKITMYPDHLEKENINEAYLQQRKITFD
;
A
#
# COMPACT_ATOMS: atom_id res chain seq x y z
N MET A 1 -5.87 -16.90 -4.02
CA MET A 1 -6.91 -15.89 -4.24
C MET A 1 -6.39 -14.91 -5.29
N THR A 2 -7.17 -14.58 -6.31
CA THR A 2 -6.81 -13.62 -7.36
C THR A 2 -7.19 -12.20 -6.93
N GLN A 3 -6.63 -11.17 -7.57
CA GLN A 3 -7.02 -9.79 -7.27
C GLN A 3 -8.49 -9.51 -7.63
N ALA A 4 -9.05 -10.22 -8.62
CA ALA A 4 -10.48 -10.12 -8.97
C ALA A 4 -11.38 -10.65 -7.83
N GLU A 5 -10.97 -11.72 -7.17
CA GLU A 5 -11.69 -12.25 -5.99
C GLU A 5 -11.65 -11.27 -4.80
N ILE A 6 -10.61 -10.44 -4.68
CA ILE A 6 -10.54 -9.39 -3.65
C ILE A 6 -11.61 -8.32 -3.89
N LEU A 7 -11.90 -7.94 -5.14
CA LEU A 7 -12.95 -6.97 -5.43
C LEU A 7 -14.34 -7.47 -5.00
N THR A 8 -14.63 -8.77 -5.16
CA THR A 8 -15.86 -9.38 -4.64
C THR A 8 -15.93 -9.31 -3.11
N LEU A 9 -14.80 -9.51 -2.40
CA LEU A 9 -14.79 -9.36 -0.94
C LEU A 9 -15.00 -7.92 -0.48
N ILE A 10 -14.58 -6.93 -1.26
CA ILE A 10 -14.87 -5.51 -1.02
C ILE A 10 -16.35 -5.24 -1.27
N ASP A 11 -16.90 -5.78 -2.35
CA ASP A 11 -18.33 -5.67 -2.69
C ASP A 11 -19.23 -6.20 -1.56
N GLU A 12 -18.93 -7.40 -1.06
CA GLU A 12 -19.63 -8.00 0.07
C GLU A 12 -19.57 -7.13 1.32
N GLU A 13 -18.42 -6.49 1.60
CA GLU A 13 -18.27 -5.61 2.74
C GLU A 13 -19.11 -4.34 2.58
N LEU A 14 -19.05 -3.68 1.41
CA LEU A 14 -19.85 -2.50 1.11
C LEU A 14 -21.36 -2.81 1.13
N PHE A 15 -21.77 -4.00 0.70
CA PHE A 15 -23.15 -4.45 0.77
C PHE A 15 -23.67 -4.53 2.21
N THR A 16 -22.82 -4.87 3.19
CA THR A 16 -23.23 -4.86 4.61
C THR A 16 -23.58 -3.46 5.13
N ASP A 17 -23.00 -2.43 4.52
CA ASP A 17 -23.31 -1.02 4.79
C ASP A 17 -24.48 -0.49 3.92
N ASN A 18 -25.19 -1.36 3.21
CA ASN A 18 -26.24 -1.03 2.23
C ASN A 18 -25.75 -0.13 1.09
N ILE A 19 -24.45 -0.19 0.76
CA ILE A 19 -23.88 0.54 -0.37
C ILE A 19 -24.07 -0.31 -1.62
N LYS A 20 -24.67 0.29 -2.65
CA LYS A 20 -24.77 -0.32 -3.98
C LYS A 20 -23.50 -0.02 -4.77
N THR A 21 -23.03 -1.04 -5.46
CA THR A 21 -21.75 -1.07 -6.17
C THR A 21 -21.97 -1.49 -7.61
N GLU A 22 -21.03 -1.11 -8.46
CA GLU A 22 -20.88 -1.60 -9.82
C GLU A 22 -19.54 -2.36 -9.88
N LEU A 23 -19.63 -3.69 -9.92
CA LEU A 23 -18.46 -4.58 -9.95
C LEU A 23 -18.16 -5.05 -11.37
N SER A 24 -16.90 -4.93 -11.77
CA SER A 24 -16.34 -5.49 -13.01
C SER A 24 -14.98 -6.14 -12.74
N GLU A 25 -14.43 -6.84 -13.73
CA GLU A 25 -13.08 -7.41 -13.64
C GLU A 25 -11.97 -6.34 -13.46
N HIS A 26 -12.24 -5.10 -13.85
CA HIS A 26 -11.24 -4.02 -13.91
C HIS A 26 -11.29 -3.07 -12.70
N LYS A 27 -12.46 -2.93 -12.07
CA LYS A 27 -12.68 -2.07 -10.91
C LYS A 27 -14.04 -2.35 -10.27
N ILE A 28 -14.16 -1.93 -9.02
CA ILE A 28 -15.42 -1.72 -8.30
C ILE A 28 -15.64 -0.21 -8.14
N VAL A 29 -16.88 0.25 -8.34
CA VAL A 29 -17.28 1.67 -8.23
C VAL A 29 -18.54 1.79 -7.36
N TRP A 30 -18.64 2.85 -6.57
CA TRP A 30 -19.86 3.17 -5.83
C TRP A 30 -19.96 4.65 -5.48
N THR A 31 -21.17 5.14 -5.26
CA THR A 31 -21.40 6.50 -4.77
C THR A 31 -21.65 6.46 -3.27
N ASP A 32 -20.93 7.28 -2.51
CA ASP A 32 -21.17 7.41 -1.07
C ASP A 32 -22.44 8.26 -0.78
N PRO A 33 -22.92 8.31 0.47
CA PRO A 33 -24.11 9.11 0.81
C PRO A 33 -23.96 10.62 0.55
N SER A 34 -22.74 11.12 0.35
CA SER A 34 -22.49 12.52 -0.02
C SER A 34 -22.56 12.78 -1.52
N GLY A 35 -22.84 11.74 -2.33
CA GLY A 35 -22.88 11.83 -3.78
C GLY A 35 -21.50 11.75 -4.43
N THR A 36 -20.45 11.41 -3.69
CA THR A 36 -19.09 11.30 -4.25
C THR A 36 -18.86 9.89 -4.78
N GLU A 37 -18.42 9.76 -6.04
CA GLU A 37 -18.01 8.46 -6.59
C GLU A 37 -16.67 8.03 -5.98
N ASN A 38 -16.59 6.74 -5.63
CA ASN A 38 -15.42 6.06 -5.11
C ASN A 38 -15.11 4.88 -6.02
N SER A 39 -13.83 4.52 -6.13
CA SER A 39 -13.42 3.36 -6.92
C SER A 39 -12.19 2.67 -6.36
N VAL A 40 -12.08 1.39 -6.69
CA VAL A 40 -10.92 0.53 -6.41
C VAL A 40 -10.66 -0.37 -7.61
N SER A 41 -9.43 -0.41 -8.08
CA SER A 41 -8.94 -1.34 -9.10
C SER A 41 -8.14 -2.50 -8.49
N PRO A 42 -8.01 -3.65 -9.17
CA PRO A 42 -7.28 -4.83 -8.67
C PRO A 42 -5.86 -4.53 -8.16
N HIS A 43 -5.10 -3.68 -8.86
CA HIS A 43 -3.74 -3.30 -8.48
C HIS A 43 -3.66 -2.40 -7.23
N GLN A 44 -4.80 -1.89 -6.76
CA GLN A 44 -4.95 -1.09 -5.54
C GLN A 44 -5.31 -1.95 -4.33
N THR A 45 -5.23 -3.28 -4.45
CA THR A 45 -5.62 -4.22 -3.41
C THR A 45 -4.45 -5.11 -2.98
N ALA A 46 -4.51 -5.58 -1.74
CA ALA A 46 -3.57 -6.55 -1.19
C ALA A 46 -4.31 -7.55 -0.30
N ILE A 47 -3.78 -8.76 -0.20
CA ILE A 47 -4.27 -9.78 0.73
C ILE A 47 -3.09 -10.51 1.37
N ASN A 48 -3.19 -10.83 2.66
CA ASN A 48 -2.22 -11.65 3.36
C ASN A 48 -2.67 -13.13 3.47
N ASN A 49 -1.77 -14.00 3.95
CA ASN A 49 -2.05 -15.44 4.10
C ASN A 49 -3.15 -15.76 5.13
N GLU A 50 -3.52 -14.81 6.00
CA GLU A 50 -4.60 -14.96 6.96
C GLU A 50 -5.98 -14.53 6.40
N GLY A 51 -6.02 -14.08 5.14
CA GLY A 51 -7.24 -13.59 4.49
C GLY A 51 -7.61 -12.15 4.84
N ILE A 52 -6.70 -11.39 5.47
CA ILE A 52 -6.87 -9.95 5.71
C ILE A 52 -6.66 -9.25 4.37
N ILE A 53 -7.65 -8.45 3.97
CA ILE A 53 -7.59 -7.67 2.73
C ILE A 53 -7.38 -6.20 3.06
N ALA A 54 -6.63 -5.51 2.20
CA ALA A 54 -6.51 -4.07 2.19
C ALA A 54 -6.80 -3.53 0.80
N TRP A 55 -7.39 -2.35 0.73
CA TRP A 55 -7.60 -1.65 -0.53
C TRP A 55 -7.38 -0.16 -0.39
N TRP A 56 -6.79 0.41 -1.42
CA TRP A 56 -6.66 1.84 -1.60
C TRP A 56 -7.89 2.35 -2.37
N GLN A 57 -8.70 3.14 -1.68
CA GLN A 57 -9.89 3.78 -2.23
C GLN A 57 -9.56 5.19 -2.70
N CYS A 58 -9.84 5.47 -3.97
CA CYS A 58 -9.82 6.79 -4.54
C CYS A 58 -11.24 7.32 -4.66
N ASN A 59 -11.44 8.63 -4.53
CA ASN A 59 -12.72 9.26 -4.82
C ASN A 59 -12.57 10.47 -5.76
N GLU A 60 -13.64 10.88 -6.41
CA GLU A 60 -13.63 11.97 -7.39
C GLU A 60 -13.22 13.33 -6.79
N ALA A 61 -13.39 13.51 -5.47
CA ALA A 61 -12.94 14.69 -4.76
C ALA A 61 -11.42 14.66 -4.43
N GLY A 62 -10.70 13.62 -4.86
CA GLY A 62 -9.28 13.41 -4.61
C GLY A 62 -8.95 13.10 -3.15
N LYS A 63 -9.91 12.59 -2.39
CA LYS A 63 -9.68 12.02 -1.06
C LYS A 63 -9.37 10.55 -1.21
N GLU A 64 -8.18 10.18 -0.76
CA GLU A 64 -7.74 8.79 -0.78
C GLU A 64 -7.68 8.22 0.63
N LYS A 65 -7.98 6.92 0.76
CA LYS A 65 -7.99 6.18 2.03
C LYS A 65 -7.51 4.76 1.79
N VAL A 66 -6.86 4.19 2.79
CA VAL A 66 -6.60 2.75 2.83
C VAL A 66 -7.54 2.12 3.83
N HIS A 67 -8.28 1.12 3.37
CA HIS A 67 -9.14 0.31 4.22
C HIS A 67 -8.48 -1.05 4.42
N ILE A 68 -8.58 -1.59 5.64
CA ILE A 68 -8.01 -2.88 6.02
C ILE A 68 -9.10 -3.68 6.75
N ARG A 69 -9.59 -4.74 6.13
CA ARG A 69 -10.61 -5.62 6.71
C ARG A 69 -9.94 -6.77 7.43
N LEU A 70 -9.97 -6.70 8.76
CA LEU A 70 -9.51 -7.78 9.63
C LEU A 70 -10.47 -8.97 9.58
N ARG A 71 -9.98 -10.16 9.95
CA ARG A 71 -10.75 -11.41 9.98
C ARG A 71 -12.04 -11.33 10.81
N GLU A 72 -12.05 -10.50 11.85
CA GLU A 72 -13.23 -10.25 12.70
C GLU A 72 -14.29 -9.33 12.05
N LYS A 73 -14.20 -9.06 10.74
CA LYS A 73 -15.03 -8.09 10.01
C LYS A 73 -14.94 -6.66 10.59
N LYS A 74 -13.81 -6.33 11.21
CA LYS A 74 -13.50 -4.95 11.60
C LYS A 74 -12.73 -4.29 10.46
N VAL A 75 -13.20 -3.14 10.00
CA VAL A 75 -12.50 -2.33 8.99
C VAL A 75 -11.75 -1.20 9.68
N ILE A 76 -10.42 -1.20 9.51
CA ILE A 76 -9.58 -0.06 9.88
C ILE A 76 -9.51 0.87 8.67
N THR A 77 -9.68 2.16 8.90
CA THR A 77 -9.44 3.19 7.89
C THR A 77 -8.17 3.94 8.25
N TRP A 78 -7.14 3.79 7.42
CA TRP A 78 -5.93 4.61 7.47
C TRP A 78 -6.01 5.71 6.42
N LYS A 79 -5.66 6.93 6.82
CA LYS A 79 -5.65 8.09 5.93
C LYS A 79 -4.19 8.39 5.56
N PRO A 80 -3.82 8.30 4.28
CA PRO A 80 -2.49 8.68 3.83
C PRO A 80 -2.16 10.09 4.29
N PRO A 81 -1.04 10.28 5.02
CA PRO A 81 -0.62 11.62 5.41
C PRO A 81 -0.39 12.49 4.18
N ILE A 82 -0.82 13.75 4.29
CA ILE A 82 -0.66 14.77 3.27
C ILE A 82 0.34 15.78 3.82
N ASN A 83 1.55 15.83 3.27
CA ASN A 83 2.58 16.76 3.74
C ASN A 83 2.65 18.03 2.88
N THR A 84 2.02 18.03 1.71
CA THR A 84 2.05 19.14 0.76
C THR A 84 0.62 19.64 0.49
N LEU A 85 0.42 20.77 -0.19
CA LEU A 85 -0.92 21.18 -0.66
C LEU A 85 -1.52 20.21 -1.70
N GLY A 86 -0.79 19.15 -2.02
CA GLY A 86 -1.15 18.07 -2.91
C GLY A 86 -2.18 17.10 -2.36
N GLN A 87 -2.81 16.37 -3.28
CA GLN A 87 -3.60 15.21 -2.92
C GLN A 87 -2.74 13.95 -3.10
N PRO A 88 -2.79 12.99 -2.16
CA PRO A 88 -2.16 11.70 -2.36
C PRO A 88 -2.80 11.05 -3.59
N THR A 89 -1.97 10.36 -4.36
CA THR A 89 -2.40 9.58 -5.53
C THR A 89 -1.73 8.22 -5.49
N PHE A 90 -2.49 7.16 -5.72
CA PHE A 90 -1.96 5.80 -5.94
C PHE A 90 -1.31 5.65 -7.33
N ARG A 91 -0.57 6.66 -7.79
CA ARG A 91 0.23 6.58 -9.00
C ARG A 91 1.57 5.93 -8.66
N ASP A 92 1.93 4.89 -9.43
CA ASP A 92 3.10 4.04 -9.16
C ASP A 92 3.07 3.44 -7.74
N GLY A 93 1.86 3.24 -7.22
CA GLY A 93 1.60 2.82 -5.86
C GLY A 93 1.85 1.33 -5.65
N ILE A 94 2.13 0.96 -4.40
CA ILE A 94 2.30 -0.43 -3.98
C ILE A 94 1.47 -0.63 -2.73
N LEU A 95 0.68 -1.69 -2.72
CA LEU A 95 0.01 -2.19 -1.53
C LEU A 95 0.41 -3.67 -1.38
N TYR A 96 1.10 -4.01 -0.30
CA TYR A 96 1.63 -5.36 -0.12
C TYR A 96 1.63 -5.76 1.34
N PHE A 97 1.30 -7.03 1.61
CA PHE A 97 1.39 -7.58 2.95
C PHE A 97 2.63 -8.47 3.13
N TYR A 98 3.42 -8.17 4.16
CA TYR A 98 4.35 -9.12 4.77
C TYR A 98 3.87 -9.45 6.18
N GLU A 99 3.33 -10.65 6.38
CA GLU A 99 2.68 -11.06 7.64
C GLU A 99 1.63 -10.03 8.11
N ASN A 100 1.97 -9.26 9.16
CA ASN A 100 1.12 -8.24 9.79
C ASN A 100 1.48 -6.81 9.36
N TYR A 101 2.47 -6.66 8.51
CA TYR A 101 2.88 -5.38 7.97
C TYR A 101 2.24 -5.15 6.61
N LEU A 102 1.55 -4.03 6.49
CA LEU A 102 1.08 -3.49 5.24
C LEU A 102 2.08 -2.44 4.76
N ILE A 103 2.79 -2.74 3.68
CA ILE A 103 3.66 -1.80 2.98
C ILE A 103 2.81 -1.00 2.01
N ILE A 104 2.89 0.32 2.13
CA ILE A 104 2.08 1.28 1.38
C ILE A 104 3.03 2.26 0.71
N LYS A 105 3.14 2.20 -0.61
CA LYS A 105 3.85 3.21 -1.42
C LYS A 105 2.82 4.01 -2.21
N TYR A 106 2.94 5.32 -2.21
CA TYR A 106 2.10 6.21 -3.00
C TYR A 106 2.86 7.49 -3.38
N LYS A 107 2.28 8.30 -4.26
CA LYS A 107 2.84 9.59 -4.66
C LYS A 107 2.02 10.73 -4.08
N ASP A 108 2.67 11.67 -3.42
CA ASP A 108 2.15 13.02 -3.19
C ASP A 108 2.76 13.96 -4.25
N THR A 109 2.29 15.20 -4.36
CA THR A 109 2.60 16.14 -5.46
C THR A 109 4.09 16.28 -5.76
N HIS A 110 4.94 16.15 -4.74
CA HIS A 110 6.39 16.35 -4.87
C HIS A 110 7.23 15.08 -4.73
N TYR A 111 6.74 14.04 -4.02
CA TYR A 111 7.57 12.90 -3.64
C TYR A 111 6.80 11.58 -3.61
N GLN A 112 7.52 10.48 -3.84
CA GLN A 112 7.03 9.15 -3.46
C GLN A 112 7.22 8.96 -1.95
N ARG A 113 6.20 8.41 -1.30
CA ARG A 113 6.20 8.13 0.14
C ARG A 113 6.02 6.64 0.34
N LEU A 114 6.67 6.11 1.38
CA LEU A 114 6.58 4.71 1.74
C LEU A 114 6.29 4.60 3.24
N PHE A 115 5.24 3.87 3.57
CA PHE A 115 4.83 3.58 4.93
C PHE A 115 4.81 2.08 5.17
N ILE A 116 5.15 1.69 6.39
CA ILE A 116 4.97 0.34 6.89
C ILE A 116 3.97 0.42 8.06
N PHE A 117 2.77 -0.12 7.88
CA PHE A 117 1.72 -0.14 8.88
C PHE A 117 1.58 -1.53 9.51
N ASN A 118 1.77 -1.63 10.82
CA ASN A 118 1.54 -2.87 11.57
C ASN A 118 0.06 -2.97 11.97
N ILE A 119 -0.67 -3.92 11.37
CA ILE A 119 -2.12 -4.08 11.58
C ILE A 119 -2.48 -4.61 12.98
N ARG A 120 -1.53 -5.18 13.72
CA ARG A 120 -1.75 -5.67 15.09
C ARG A 120 -1.60 -4.54 16.10
N THR A 121 -0.56 -3.72 15.96
CA THR A 121 -0.29 -2.61 16.90
C THR A 121 -0.94 -1.30 16.48
N LEU A 122 -1.45 -1.22 15.25
CA LEU A 122 -2.00 -0.01 14.62
C LEU A 122 -1.00 1.14 14.55
N LYS A 123 0.29 0.82 14.43
CA LYS A 123 1.36 1.80 14.30
C LYS A 123 1.85 1.81 12.87
N ASP A 124 2.00 3.00 12.29
CA ASP A 124 2.73 3.24 11.07
C ASP A 124 4.11 3.85 11.33
N GLU A 125 5.03 3.54 10.43
CA GLU A 125 6.32 4.20 10.29
C GLU A 125 6.50 4.67 8.85
N GLU A 126 6.84 5.93 8.66
CA GLU A 126 7.28 6.44 7.36
C GLU A 126 8.75 6.13 7.15
N ILE A 127 9.05 5.50 6.02
CA ILE A 127 10.43 5.19 5.64
C ILE A 127 10.93 6.29 4.72
N LEU A 128 11.83 7.11 5.28
CA LEU A 128 12.53 8.14 4.53
C LEU A 128 13.81 7.57 3.91
N ILE A 129 13.99 7.89 2.63
CA ILE A 129 15.16 7.58 1.81
C ILE A 129 15.47 8.82 0.96
N ASN A 130 16.75 9.16 0.79
CA ASN A 130 17.15 10.24 -0.10
C ASN A 130 17.08 9.79 -1.56
N ALA A 131 15.87 9.77 -2.11
CA ALA A 131 15.59 9.45 -3.51
C ALA A 131 14.35 10.20 -4.02
N LEU A 132 14.39 10.65 -5.27
CA LEU A 132 13.25 11.27 -5.94
C LEU A 132 12.20 10.23 -6.34
N THR A 133 12.66 9.08 -6.82
CA THR A 133 11.83 7.93 -7.20
C THR A 133 12.30 6.72 -6.44
N ILE A 134 11.40 6.11 -5.66
CA ILE A 134 11.67 4.96 -4.81
C ILE A 134 11.31 3.69 -5.58
N GLN A 135 12.32 2.92 -5.93
CA GLN A 135 12.18 1.54 -6.38
C GLN A 135 12.01 0.63 -5.17
N VAL A 136 11.19 -0.40 -5.31
CA VAL A 136 10.84 -1.32 -4.22
C VAL A 136 10.98 -2.75 -4.71
N LYS A 137 11.67 -3.59 -3.93
CA LYS A 137 11.74 -5.04 -4.15
C LYS A 137 11.53 -5.77 -2.84
N ILE A 138 10.71 -6.81 -2.86
CA ILE A 138 10.41 -7.61 -1.66
C ILE A 138 10.88 -9.04 -1.92
N ILE A 139 11.71 -9.58 -1.02
CA ILE A 139 12.23 -10.95 -1.09
C ILE A 139 12.14 -11.54 0.31
N GLY A 140 11.21 -12.48 0.52
CA GLY A 140 10.96 -13.02 1.85
C GLY A 140 10.54 -11.92 2.83
N ASN A 141 11.28 -11.79 3.93
CA ASN A 141 11.06 -10.77 4.95
C ASN A 141 11.90 -9.51 4.76
N GLU A 142 12.62 -9.40 3.65
CA GLU A 142 13.45 -8.24 3.32
C GLU A 142 12.75 -7.34 2.30
N LEU A 143 12.65 -6.06 2.64
CA LEU A 143 12.20 -4.97 1.78
C LEU A 143 13.44 -4.17 1.36
N PHE A 144 13.75 -4.21 0.07
CA PHE A 144 14.81 -3.40 -0.53
C PHE A 144 14.19 -2.15 -1.13
N LEU A 145 14.81 -1.02 -0.84
CA LEU A 145 14.43 0.29 -1.35
C LEU A 145 15.66 0.92 -1.98
N GLY A 146 15.47 1.53 -3.14
CA GLY A 146 16.55 2.18 -3.88
C GLY A 146 16.05 3.39 -4.62
N GLY A 147 16.91 4.40 -4.75
CA GLY A 147 16.69 5.44 -5.74
C GLY A 147 16.91 4.95 -7.17
N LEU A 148 16.30 5.65 -8.12
CA LEU A 148 16.44 5.40 -9.55
C LEU A 148 17.71 6.06 -10.13
N TYR A 149 18.17 7.16 -9.55
CA TYR A 149 19.27 7.96 -10.08
C TYR A 149 20.60 7.65 -9.38
N GLN A 150 21.69 8.00 -10.05
CA GLN A 150 23.04 7.93 -9.45
C GLN A 150 23.11 8.77 -8.18
N ASP A 151 23.85 8.27 -7.20
CA ASP A 151 24.05 8.88 -5.86
C ASP A 151 22.81 8.91 -4.94
N GLU A 152 21.69 8.32 -5.36
CA GLU A 152 20.54 8.11 -4.47
C GLU A 152 20.77 6.93 -3.52
N GLU A 153 20.10 6.96 -2.37
CA GLU A 153 20.31 5.97 -1.32
C GLU A 153 19.71 4.60 -1.65
N PHE A 154 20.32 3.56 -1.08
CA PHE A 154 19.75 2.22 -1.00
C PHE A 154 19.64 1.81 0.46
N ILE A 155 18.47 1.33 0.86
CA ILE A 155 18.24 0.81 2.20
C ILE A 155 17.59 -0.56 2.11
N LYS A 156 17.93 -1.41 3.08
CA LYS A 156 17.29 -2.68 3.33
C LYS A 156 16.52 -2.56 4.64
N ILE A 157 15.29 -3.06 4.65
CA ILE A 157 14.49 -3.22 5.86
C ILE A 157 14.20 -4.69 6.04
N THR A 158 14.65 -5.27 7.15
CA THR A 158 14.30 -6.62 7.55
C THR A 158 13.08 -6.53 8.48
N MET A 159 12.00 -7.20 8.10
CA MET A 159 10.74 -7.20 8.84
C MET A 159 10.69 -8.42 9.76
N TYR A 160 10.67 -8.20 11.06
CA TYR A 160 10.42 -9.22 12.09
C TYR A 160 8.99 -9.06 12.63
N PRO A 161 8.39 -10.09 13.24
CA PRO A 161 7.01 -10.02 13.72
C PRO A 161 6.72 -8.87 14.71
N ASP A 162 7.73 -8.39 15.43
CA ASP A 162 7.63 -7.40 16.49
C ASP A 162 8.41 -6.10 16.26
N HIS A 163 9.34 -6.06 15.28
CA HIS A 163 10.15 -4.87 15.00
C HIS A 163 10.66 -4.85 13.55
N LEU A 164 11.22 -3.70 13.17
CA LEU A 164 11.86 -3.48 11.88
C LEU A 164 13.34 -3.18 12.12
N GLU A 165 14.22 -3.75 11.29
CA GLU A 165 15.64 -3.41 11.27
C GLU A 165 15.99 -2.72 9.94
N LYS A 166 16.53 -1.50 10.03
CA LYS A 166 16.97 -0.72 8.86
C LYS A 166 18.49 -0.77 8.71
N GLU A 167 18.95 -1.09 7.52
CA GLU A 167 20.36 -1.10 7.14
C GLU A 167 20.57 -0.24 5.88
N ASN A 168 21.56 0.65 5.89
CA ASN A 168 22.01 1.32 4.67
C ASN A 168 22.87 0.33 3.87
N ILE A 169 22.52 0.12 2.62
CA ILE A 169 23.23 -0.77 1.71
C ILE A 169 23.77 0.04 0.52
N ASN A 170 24.52 -0.61 -0.35
CA ASN A 170 25.06 0.01 -1.57
C ASN A 170 24.86 -0.90 -2.78
N GLU A 171 25.21 -0.39 -3.96
CA GLU A 171 25.08 -1.15 -5.21
C GLU A 171 25.85 -2.47 -5.19
N ALA A 172 27.02 -2.51 -4.55
CA ALA A 172 27.82 -3.73 -4.45
C ALA A 172 27.08 -4.84 -3.68
N TYR A 173 26.35 -4.49 -2.61
CA TYR A 173 25.48 -5.42 -1.88
C TYR A 173 24.39 -5.99 -2.79
N LEU A 174 23.71 -5.14 -3.56
CA LEU A 174 22.66 -5.55 -4.49
C LEU A 174 23.20 -6.50 -5.57
N GLN A 175 24.35 -6.18 -6.16
CA GLN A 175 25.01 -7.00 -7.17
C GLN A 175 25.43 -8.37 -6.61
N GLN A 176 26.05 -8.40 -5.43
CA GLN A 176 26.46 -9.65 -4.78
C GLN A 176 25.26 -10.58 -4.52
N ARG A 177 24.12 -10.00 -4.14
CA ARG A 177 22.87 -10.72 -3.86
C ARG A 177 22.00 -10.95 -5.10
N LYS A 178 22.41 -10.43 -6.27
CA LYS A 178 21.65 -10.47 -7.53
C LYS A 178 20.24 -9.89 -7.41
N ILE A 179 20.12 -8.80 -6.66
CA ILE A 179 18.86 -8.09 -6.47
C ILE A 179 18.71 -7.06 -7.59
N THR A 180 17.60 -7.12 -8.30
CA THR A 180 17.20 -6.14 -9.32
C THR A 180 15.80 -5.64 -8.97
N PHE A 181 15.62 -4.33 -9.06
CA PHE A 181 14.30 -3.70 -8.98
C PHE A 181 13.53 -3.94 -10.29
N ASP A 182 12.22 -4.15 -10.18
CA ASP A 182 11.33 -4.39 -11.32
C ASP A 182 10.89 -3.08 -12.01
#